data_AF-A0A9D6K073-F1
#
_entry.id   AF-A0A9D6K073-F1
#
_cell.length_a   1.000
_cell.length_b   1.000
_cell.length_c   1.000
_cell.angle_alpha   90.00
_cell.angle_beta   90.00
_cell.angle_gamma   90.00
#
_symmetry.space_group_name_H-M   'P 1'
#
loop_
_entity.id
_entity.type
_entity.pdbx_description
1 polymer ?
#
loop_
_entity_poly.entity_id
_entity_poly.type
_entity_poly.pdbx_seq_one_letter_code
_entity_poly.pdbx_strand_id
1 'polypeptide(L)'
;MEMIGGLGLAGLALYFVLRPLFDHDLVGRGSSADTDLEALFAEREALHRALKELDLDREMGRLSAEEHQAQRRAYLLRVASLLQEIDQRSAGAEQSATAEVEARCPHCAYPRRAEDRYCPQCGAPLQKPA
;
A
#
# COMPACT_ATOMS: atom_id res chain seq x y z
N MET A 1 -43.40 11.87 25.42
CA MET A 1 -42.20 12.61 24.97
C MET A 1 -40.90 11.89 25.37
N GLU A 2 -40.89 11.08 26.43
CA GLU A 2 -39.65 10.42 26.93
C GLU A 2 -39.14 9.26 26.06
N MET A 3 -40.03 8.51 25.41
CA MET A 3 -39.67 7.39 24.52
C MET A 3 -38.97 7.84 23.23
N ILE A 4 -39.21 9.08 22.80
CA ILE A 4 -38.65 9.64 21.56
C ILE A 4 -37.17 10.01 21.76
N GLY A 5 -36.81 10.47 22.97
CA GLY A 5 -35.42 10.80 23.32
C GLY A 5 -34.53 9.56 23.38
N GLY A 6 -35.03 8.46 23.95
CA GLY A 6 -34.30 7.19 24.02
C GLY A 6 -34.05 6.57 22.64
N LEU A 7 -35.05 6.61 21.76
CA LEU A 7 -34.93 6.07 20.40
C LEU A 7 -33.97 6.90 19.53
N GLY A 8 -33.97 8.23 19.71
CA GLY A 8 -33.04 9.13 19.04
C GLY A 8 -31.59 8.90 19.47
N LEU A 9 -31.33 8.76 20.77
CA LEU A 9 -29.99 8.47 21.31
C LEU A 9 -29.48 7.10 20.87
N ALA A 10 -30.33 6.07 20.91
CA ALA A 10 -29.98 4.73 20.44
C ALA A 10 -29.66 4.73 18.94
N GLY A 11 -30.45 5.45 18.13
CA GLY A 11 -30.20 5.61 16.70
C GLY A 11 -28.90 6.36 16.41
N LEU A 12 -28.59 7.42 17.15
CA LEU A 12 -27.35 8.18 17.01
C LEU A 12 -26.12 7.35 17.41
N ALA A 13 -26.21 6.60 18.51
CA ALA A 13 -25.15 5.69 18.94
C ALA A 13 -24.93 4.58 17.90
N LEU A 14 -26.02 3.99 17.39
CA LEU A 14 -25.94 2.97 16.34
C LEU A 14 -25.34 3.55 15.05
N TYR A 15 -25.73 4.76 14.66
CA TYR A 15 -25.13 5.47 13.53
C TYR A 15 -23.63 5.69 13.74
N PHE A 16 -23.20 6.15 14.92
CA PHE A 16 -21.79 6.40 15.21
C PHE A 16 -20.95 5.11 15.18
N VAL A 17 -21.52 3.99 15.64
CA VAL A 17 -20.89 2.66 15.62
C VAL A 17 -20.88 2.04 14.22
N LEU A 18 -21.94 2.23 13.43
CA LEU A 18 -22.04 1.70 12.07
C LEU A 18 -21.29 2.56 11.04
N ARG A 19 -21.10 3.86 11.30
CA ARG A 19 -20.36 4.79 10.44
C ARG A 19 -18.99 4.27 9.98
N PRO A 20 -18.09 3.75 10.85
CA PRO A 20 -16.80 3.22 10.41
C PRO A 20 -16.91 1.99 9.50
N LEU A 21 -18.05 1.28 9.51
CA LEU A 21 -18.32 0.15 8.64
C LEU A 21 -18.81 0.60 7.26
N PHE A 22 -19.56 1.70 7.18
CA PHE A 22 -20.06 2.28 5.92
C PHE A 22 -19.04 3.21 5.23
N ASP A 23 -18.10 3.81 5.97
CA ASP A 23 -16.95 4.51 5.38
C ASP A 23 -15.97 3.53 4.69
N HIS A 24 -16.09 2.22 4.96
CA HIS A 24 -15.30 1.18 4.30
C HIS A 24 -15.78 0.84 2.87
N ASP A 25 -16.99 1.25 2.46
CA ASP A 25 -17.52 1.02 1.10
C ASP A 25 -17.05 2.08 0.07
N LEU A 26 -16.38 3.15 0.49
CA LEU A 26 -15.66 4.06 -0.40
C LEU A 26 -14.15 3.77 -0.48
N VAL A 27 -13.63 2.93 0.42
CA VAL A 27 -12.24 2.43 0.45
C VAL A 27 -12.07 1.12 -0.34
N GLY A 28 -13.15 0.58 -0.91
CA GLY A 28 -13.14 -0.61 -1.77
C GLY A 28 -13.05 -0.32 -3.28
N ARG A 29 -13.11 0.94 -3.72
CA ARG A 29 -12.73 1.31 -5.08
C ARG A 29 -11.23 1.50 -5.06
N GLY A 30 -10.49 0.40 -5.22
CA GLY A 30 -9.04 0.44 -5.42
C GLY A 30 -8.72 1.62 -6.34
N SER A 31 -7.89 2.54 -5.84
CA SER A 31 -7.46 3.68 -6.65
C SER A 31 -6.97 3.14 -7.98
N SER A 32 -7.20 3.84 -9.10
CA SER A 32 -6.66 3.41 -10.39
C SER A 32 -5.15 3.15 -10.32
N ALA A 33 -4.45 3.87 -9.43
CA ALA A 33 -3.04 3.65 -9.12
C ALA A 33 -2.74 2.27 -8.50
N ASP A 34 -3.63 1.75 -7.64
CA ASP A 34 -3.49 0.46 -6.96
C ASP A 34 -3.72 -0.71 -7.94
N THR A 35 -4.79 -0.63 -8.75
CA THR A 35 -5.06 -1.62 -9.81
C THR A 35 -3.94 -1.66 -10.86
N ASP A 36 -3.41 -0.50 -11.26
CA ASP A 36 -2.28 -0.46 -12.18
C ASP A 36 -0.99 -1.06 -11.55
N LEU A 37 -0.77 -0.84 -10.25
CA LEU A 37 0.37 -1.41 -9.53
C LEU A 37 0.26 -2.94 -9.47
N GLU A 38 -0.93 -3.48 -9.16
CA GLU A 38 -1.20 -4.92 -9.20
C GLU A 38 -0.96 -5.51 -10.60
N ALA A 39 -1.37 -4.80 -11.66
CA ALA A 39 -1.13 -5.24 -13.03
C ALA A 39 0.38 -5.32 -13.36
N LEU A 40 1.18 -4.34 -12.92
CA LEU A 40 2.64 -4.36 -13.09
C LEU A 40 3.29 -5.53 -12.33
N PHE A 41 2.85 -5.82 -11.10
CA PHE A 41 3.32 -6.97 -10.35
C PHE A 41 2.96 -8.30 -11.01
N ALA A 42 1.76 -8.40 -11.61
CA ALA A 42 1.35 -9.57 -12.36
C ALA A 42 2.18 -9.76 -13.64
N GLU A 43 2.49 -8.68 -14.36
CA GLU A 43 3.37 -8.73 -15.54
C GLU A 43 4.78 -9.20 -15.15
N ARG A 44 5.34 -8.68 -14.05
CA ARG A 44 6.63 -9.14 -13.52
C ARG A 44 6.63 -10.64 -13.24
N GLU A 45 5.59 -11.16 -12.59
CA GLU A 45 5.49 -12.59 -12.29
C GLU A 45 5.36 -13.45 -13.57
N ALA A 46 4.68 -12.93 -14.59
CA ALA A 46 4.62 -13.58 -15.90
C ALA A 46 6.01 -13.66 -16.56
N LEU A 47 6.78 -12.58 -16.56
CA LEU A 47 8.15 -12.58 -17.09
C LEU A 47 9.09 -13.49 -16.29
N HIS A 48 8.92 -13.54 -14.98
CA HIS A 48 9.73 -14.41 -14.13
C HIS A 48 9.46 -15.89 -14.40
N ARG A 49 8.19 -16.25 -14.67
CA ARG A 49 7.83 -17.58 -15.17
C ARG A 49 8.44 -17.87 -16.54
N ALA A 50 8.37 -16.91 -17.47
CA ALA A 50 8.97 -17.06 -18.80
C ALA A 50 10.50 -17.25 -18.74
N LEU A 51 11.20 -16.53 -17.86
CA LEU A 51 12.64 -16.71 -17.63
C LEU A 51 12.96 -18.13 -17.09
N LYS A 52 12.17 -18.62 -16.13
CA LYS A 52 12.34 -20.00 -15.62
C LYS A 52 12.12 -21.04 -16.70
N GLU A 53 11.09 -20.89 -17.52
CA GLU A 53 10.81 -21.81 -18.62
C GLU A 53 11.94 -21.79 -19.68
N LEU A 54 12.45 -20.60 -20.01
CA LEU A 54 13.59 -20.43 -20.91
C LEU A 54 14.87 -21.12 -20.38
N ASP A 55 15.17 -20.95 -19.08
CA ASP A 55 16.32 -21.60 -18.44
C ASP A 55 16.14 -23.14 -18.44
N LEU A 56 14.93 -23.64 -18.17
CA LEU A 56 14.61 -25.07 -18.24
C LEU A 56 14.77 -25.63 -19.66
N ASP A 57 14.31 -24.92 -20.69
CA ASP A 57 14.48 -25.36 -22.08
C ASP A 57 15.96 -25.47 -22.47
N ARG A 58 16.82 -24.59 -21.95
CA ARG A 58 18.27 -24.68 -22.14
C ARG A 58 18.88 -25.86 -21.41
N GLU A 59 18.44 -26.15 -20.18
CA GLU A 59 18.86 -27.33 -19.40
C GLU A 59 18.41 -28.63 -20.05
N MET A 60 17.20 -28.67 -20.63
CA MET A 60 16.68 -29.79 -21.41
C MET A 60 17.36 -29.94 -22.78
N GLY A 61 18.24 -29.02 -23.16
CA GLY A 61 18.94 -29.03 -24.45
C GLY A 61 18.05 -28.70 -25.65
N ARG A 62 16.86 -28.12 -25.43
CA ARG A 62 15.93 -27.67 -26.48
C ARG A 62 16.37 -26.38 -27.16
N LEU A 63 17.26 -25.61 -26.51
CA LEU A 63 17.76 -24.31 -26.95
C LEU A 63 19.29 -24.30 -26.97
N SER A 64 19.86 -23.64 -27.97
CA SER A 64 21.30 -23.36 -28.00
C SER A 64 21.69 -22.29 -26.95
N ALA A 65 22.98 -22.23 -26.60
CA ALA A 65 23.46 -21.23 -25.65
C ALA A 65 23.30 -19.79 -26.17
N GLU A 66 23.46 -19.58 -27.49
CA GLU A 66 23.37 -18.26 -28.11
C GLU A 66 21.92 -17.76 -28.15
N GLU A 67 20.97 -18.62 -28.55
CA GLU A 67 19.53 -18.29 -28.54
C GLU A 67 19.02 -18.03 -27.13
N HIS A 68 19.41 -18.88 -26.17
CA HIS A 68 19.08 -18.70 -24.76
C HIS A 68 19.60 -17.36 -24.24
N GLN A 69 20.87 -17.04 -24.49
CA GLN A 69 21.46 -15.79 -24.03
C GLN A 69 20.79 -14.55 -24.64
N ALA A 70 20.46 -14.60 -25.94
CA ALA A 70 19.76 -13.53 -26.63
C ALA A 70 18.36 -13.28 -26.04
N GLN A 71 17.56 -14.34 -25.87
CA GLN A 71 16.21 -14.22 -25.29
C GLN A 71 16.25 -13.80 -23.83
N ARG A 72 17.17 -14.36 -23.04
CA ARG A 72 17.35 -14.03 -21.63
C ARG A 72 17.70 -12.56 -21.42
N ARG A 73 18.56 -12.00 -22.29
CA ARG A 73 18.90 -10.57 -22.26
C ARG A 73 17.68 -9.68 -22.52
N ALA A 74 16.83 -10.05 -23.47
CA ALA A 74 15.60 -9.31 -23.77
C ALA A 74 14.64 -9.31 -22.56
N TYR A 75 14.43 -10.46 -21.93
CA TYR A 75 13.57 -10.57 -20.74
C TYR A 75 14.12 -9.77 -19.55
N LEU A 76 15.43 -9.83 -19.30
CA LEU A 76 16.04 -9.07 -18.20
C LEU A 76 15.90 -7.55 -18.37
N LEU A 77 16.03 -7.04 -19.60
CA LEU A 77 15.80 -5.62 -19.89
C LEU A 77 14.35 -5.22 -19.62
N ARG A 78 13.38 -6.08 -19.99
CA ARG A 78 11.96 -5.84 -19.70
C ARG A 78 11.67 -5.85 -18.20
N VAL A 79 12.19 -6.84 -17.47
CA VAL A 79 12.04 -6.91 -16.00
C VAL A 79 12.62 -5.67 -15.33
N ALA A 80 13.81 -5.22 -15.74
CA ALA A 80 14.41 -4.00 -15.20
C ALA A 80 13.52 -2.77 -15.41
N SER A 81 12.93 -2.61 -16.61
CA SER A 81 11.99 -1.52 -16.87
C SER A 81 10.72 -1.56 -16.01
N LEU A 82 10.16 -2.76 -15.77
CA LEU A 82 8.97 -2.92 -14.93
C LEU A 82 9.25 -2.64 -13.46
N LEU A 83 10.39 -3.09 -12.94
CA LEU A 83 10.78 -2.80 -11.56
C LEU A 83 10.94 -1.30 -11.32
N GLN A 84 11.51 -0.58 -12.29
CA GLN A 84 11.61 0.88 -12.21
C GLN A 84 10.23 1.56 -12.20
N GLU A 85 9.25 1.05 -12.96
CA GLU A 85 7.88 1.58 -12.96
C GLU A 85 7.15 1.29 -11.64
N ILE A 86 7.35 0.09 -11.10
CA ILE A 86 6.82 -0.31 -9.78
C ILE A 86 7.38 0.62 -8.69
N ASP A 87 8.69 0.84 -8.65
CA ASP A 87 9.32 1.72 -7.65
C ASP A 87 8.77 3.15 -7.72
N GLN A 88 8.58 3.70 -8.92
CA GLN A 88 8.02 5.04 -9.11
C GLN A 88 6.58 5.15 -8.60
N ARG A 89 5.73 4.15 -8.87
CA ARG A 89 4.33 4.16 -8.44
C ARG A 89 4.18 3.86 -6.95
N SER A 90 5.04 2.98 -6.41
CA SER A 90 5.07 2.65 -4.99
C SER A 90 5.49 3.86 -4.14
N ALA A 91 6.52 4.58 -4.59
CA ALA A 91 6.96 5.81 -3.92
C ALA A 91 5.86 6.89 -3.85
N GLY A 92 5.04 7.03 -4.90
CA GLY A 92 3.89 7.96 -4.90
C GLY A 92 2.77 7.56 -3.94
N ALA A 93 2.51 6.26 -3.79
CA ALA A 93 1.54 5.72 -2.83
C ALA A 93 2.04 5.93 -1.37
N GLU A 94 3.32 5.69 -1.11
CA GLU A 94 3.92 5.86 0.22
C GLU A 94 4.05 7.34 0.63
N GLN A 95 4.39 8.23 -0.30
CA GLN A 95 4.50 9.69 -0.03
C GLN A 95 3.15 10.31 0.38
N SER A 96 2.05 9.79 -0.16
CA SER A 96 0.70 10.22 0.22
C SER A 96 0.33 9.77 1.64
N ALA A 97 0.96 8.71 2.16
CA ALA A 97 0.71 8.18 3.51
C ALA A 97 1.72 8.65 4.57
N THR A 98 2.93 9.06 4.17
CA THR A 98 4.02 9.45 5.10
C THR A 98 4.12 10.95 5.38
N ALA A 99 3.45 11.80 4.60
CA ALA A 99 3.43 13.25 4.83
C ALA A 99 2.84 13.68 6.18
N GLU A 100 2.20 12.78 6.93
CA GLU A 100 1.58 13.08 8.23
C GLU A 100 2.33 12.50 9.46
N VAL A 101 3.44 11.77 9.28
CA VAL A 101 4.11 10.99 10.34
C VAL A 101 5.58 11.41 10.57
N GLU A 102 5.89 12.70 10.56
CA GLU A 102 7.27 13.14 10.85
C GLU A 102 7.53 13.50 12.32
N ALA A 103 6.51 13.63 13.16
CA ALA A 103 6.70 13.99 14.57
C ALA A 103 6.69 12.76 15.49
N ARG A 104 7.78 12.47 16.21
CA ARG A 104 7.81 11.45 17.29
C ARG A 104 7.74 12.09 18.68
N CYS A 105 7.10 11.43 19.65
CA CYS A 105 6.98 11.92 21.02
C CYS A 105 8.36 12.03 21.69
N PRO A 106 8.73 13.19 22.28
CA PRO A 106 10.04 13.36 22.92
C PRO A 106 10.21 12.53 24.21
N HIS A 107 9.12 12.03 24.80
CA HIS A 107 9.17 11.28 26.05
C HIS A 107 9.28 9.75 25.85
N CYS A 108 8.67 9.20 24.80
CA CYS A 108 8.60 7.74 24.59
C CYS A 108 8.87 7.30 23.15
N ALA A 109 9.20 8.23 22.25
CA ALA A 109 9.43 7.99 20.82
C ALA A 109 8.24 7.44 20.01
N TYR A 110 7.03 7.39 20.59
CA TYR A 110 5.82 7.00 19.86
C TYR A 110 5.51 7.96 18.69
N PRO A 111 5.09 7.47 17.50
CA PRO A 111 4.69 8.32 16.38
C PRO A 111 3.52 9.23 16.76
N ARG A 112 3.57 10.51 16.41
CA ARG A 112 2.53 11.51 16.67
C ARG A 112 1.91 11.96 15.36
N ARG A 113 0.61 12.22 15.39
CA ARG A 113 -0.12 12.92 14.34
C ARG A 113 -0.08 14.42 14.61
N ALA A 114 -0.27 15.23 13.57
CA ALA A 114 -0.28 16.69 13.69
C ALA A 114 -1.36 17.23 14.66
N GLU A 115 -2.42 16.46 14.87
CA GLU A 115 -3.58 16.79 15.71
C GLU A 115 -3.39 16.44 17.19
N ASP A 116 -2.38 15.63 17.52
CA ASP A 116 -2.24 15.03 18.85
C ASP A 116 -1.84 16.09 19.88
N ARG A 117 -2.75 16.40 20.81
CA ARG A 117 -2.46 17.28 21.95
C ARG A 117 -1.66 16.58 23.06
N TYR A 118 -1.85 15.26 23.20
CA TYR A 118 -1.20 14.38 24.18
C TYR A 118 -0.79 13.06 23.53
N CYS A 119 0.29 12.45 24.00
CA CYS A 119 0.74 11.17 23.48
C CYS A 119 -0.20 10.03 23.91
N PRO A 120 -0.73 9.19 23.00
CA PRO A 120 -1.62 8.10 23.37
C PRO A 120 -0.91 6.95 24.10
N GLN A 121 0.42 6.84 23.97
CA GLN A 121 1.19 5.77 24.63
C GLN A 121 1.72 6.17 26.02
N CYS A 122 2.07 7.45 26.25
CA CYS A 122 2.69 7.87 27.52
C CYS A 122 1.98 9.05 28.22
N GLY A 123 0.96 9.65 27.60
CA GLY A 123 0.21 10.78 28.16
C GLY A 123 0.94 12.12 28.14
N ALA A 124 2.19 12.19 27.67
CA ALA A 124 2.96 13.43 27.64
C ALA A 124 2.29 14.50 26.75
N PRO A 125 2.26 15.77 27.16
CA PRO A 125 1.72 16.86 26.32
C PRO A 125 2.63 17.09 25.11
N LEU A 126 2.04 17.22 23.93
CA LEU A 126 2.76 17.31 22.66
C LEU A 126 2.73 18.72 22.05
N GLN A 127 1.97 19.64 22.64
CA GLN A 127 1.89 21.02 22.18
C GLN A 127 3.17 21.80 22.51
N LYS A 128 3.65 22.55 21.53
CA LYS A 128 4.16 23.90 21.79
C LYS A 128 3.27 24.88 21.01
N PRO A 129 2.38 25.65 21.67
CA PRO A 129 1.74 26.78 21.01
C PRO A 129 2.79 27.87 20.73
N ALA A 130 2.57 28.62 19.65
CA ALA A 130 3.38 29.75 19.21
C ALA A 130 3.66 30.76 20.34
#